data_AF-W4QQJ0-F1
#
_entry.id   AF-W4QQJ0-F1
#
_cell.length_a   1.000
_cell.length_b   1.000
_cell.length_c   1.000
_cell.angle_alpha   90.00
_cell.angle_beta   90.00
_cell.angle_gamma   90.00
#
_symmetry.space_group_name_H-M   'P 1'
#
loop_
_entity.id
_entity.type
_entity.pdbx_description
1 polymer ?
#
loop_
_entity_poly.entity_id
_entity_poly.type
_entity_poly.pdbx_seq_one_letter_code
_entity_poly.pdbx_strand_id
1 'polypeptide(L)' 'MDLTEKHFERLSKKSYHTLEKLQQQYKQEFGDSISKEELLSLVIRYSKEKAGKREKKSK' A
#
# COMPACT_ATOMS: atom_id res chain seq x y z
N MET A 1 5.33 -1.35 18.05
CA MET A 1 4.17 -0.99 17.20
C MET A 1 4.70 -0.79 15.81
N ASP A 2 4.38 -1.74 14.93
CA ASP A 2 4.79 -1.70 13.53
C ASP A 2 4.24 -0.43 12.88
N LEU A 3 5.06 0.24 12.08
CA LEU A 3 4.64 1.45 11.36
C LEU A 3 3.39 1.18 10.51
N THR A 4 3.25 -0.06 10.05
CA THR A 4 2.12 -0.57 9.27
C THR A 4 0.81 -0.55 10.06
N GLU A 5 0.82 -0.93 11.35
CA GLU A 5 -0.38 -0.92 12.22
C GLU A 5 -0.89 0.50 12.45
N LYS A 6 -0.01 1.47 12.77
CA LYS A 6 -0.39 2.88 12.94
C LYS A 6 -0.97 3.50 11.66
N HIS A 7 -0.49 3.06 10.50
CA HIS A 7 -1.04 3.47 9.22
C HIS A 7 -2.40 2.81 8.97
N PHE A 8 -2.57 1.56 9.38
CA PHE A 8 -3.82 0.83 9.27
C PHE A 8 -4.94 1.46 10.11
N GLU A 9 -4.66 1.80 11.36
CA GLU A 9 -5.60 2.48 12.27
C GLU A 9 -6.03 3.87 11.76
N ARG A 10 -5.18 4.54 10.98
CA ARG A 10 -5.46 5.85 10.39
C ARG A 10 -6.09 5.79 8.99
N LEU A 11 -6.31 4.61 8.42
CA LEU A 11 -6.96 4.50 7.12
C LEU A 11 -8.41 4.96 7.21
N SER A 12 -8.74 6.00 6.44
CA SER A 12 -10.13 6.36 6.19
C SER A 12 -10.89 5.19 5.55
N LYS A 13 -12.21 5.10 5.79
CA LYS A 13 -13.09 4.08 5.17
C LYS A 13 -12.88 3.94 3.65
N LYS A 14 -12.62 5.06 2.96
CA LYS A 14 -12.28 5.07 1.53
C LYS A 14 -11.00 4.28 1.21
N SER A 15 -9.93 4.52 1.97
CA SER A 15 -8.63 3.85 1.75
C SER A 15 -8.68 2.37 2.10
N TYR A 16 -9.47 2.00 3.10
CA TYR A 16 -9.73 0.58 3.41
C TYR A 16 -10.45 -0.12 2.25
N HIS A 17 -11.50 0.50 1.69
CA HIS A 17 -12.20 -0.04 0.52
C HIS A 17 -11.29 -0.15 -0.71
N THR A 18 -10.37 0.80 -0.89
CA THR A 18 -9.34 0.73 -1.95
C THR A 18 -8.39 -0.45 -1.74
N LEU A 19 -7.93 -0.71 -0.51
CA LEU A 19 -7.11 -1.88 -0.21
C LEU A 19 -7.84 -3.18 -0.48
N GLU A 20 -9.13 -3.27 -0.14
CA GLU A 20 -9.93 -4.47 -0.45
C GLU A 20 -10.07 -4.70 -1.96
N LYS A 21 -10.30 -3.63 -2.73
CA LYS A 21 -10.31 -3.74 -4.20
C LYS A 21 -8.97 -4.22 -4.74
N LEU A 22 -7.87 -3.63 -4.27
CA LEU A 22 -6.52 -4.03 -4.67
C LEU A 22 -6.22 -5.49 -4.30
N GLN A 23 -6.66 -5.95 -3.12
CA GLN A 23 -6.51 -7.34 -2.70
C GLN A 23 -7.28 -8.30 -3.62
N GLN A 24 -8.52 -7.94 -4.00
CA GLN A 24 -9.32 -8.74 -4.94
C GLN A 24 -8.69 -8.78 -6.33
N GLN A 25 -8.16 -7.65 -6.81
CA GLN A 25 -7.46 -7.57 -8.09
C GLN A 25 -6.20 -8.44 -8.09
N TYR A 26 -5.41 -8.38 -7.03
CA TYR A 26 -4.23 -9.24 -6.87
C TYR A 26 -4.62 -10.72 -6.92
N LYS A 27 -5.67 -11.10 -6.19
CA LYS A 27 -6.17 -12.48 -6.23
C LYS A 27 -6.65 -12.91 -7.60
N GLN A 28 -7.30 -12.03 -8.34
CA GLN A 28 -7.77 -12.33 -9.69
C GLN A 28 -6.61 -12.45 -10.70
N GLU A 29 -5.56 -11.65 -10.56
CA GLU A 29 -4.43 -11.60 -11.50
C GLU A 29 -3.40 -12.71 -11.24
N PHE A 30 -3.11 -12.99 -9.97
CA PHE A 30 -2.07 -13.95 -9.58
C PHE A 30 -2.61 -15.28 -9.08
N GLY A 31 -3.93 -15.40 -8.84
CA GLY A 31 -4.54 -16.58 -8.21
C GLY A 31 -4.19 -16.75 -6.73
N ASP A 32 -3.45 -15.80 -6.14
CA ASP A 32 -2.89 -15.88 -4.79
C ASP A 32 -3.53 -14.85 -3.85
N SER A 33 -3.53 -15.12 -2.55
CA SER A 33 -4.17 -14.26 -1.56
C SER A 33 -3.13 -13.47 -0.77
N ILE A 34 -3.04 -12.17 -1.05
CA ILE A 34 -2.21 -11.24 -0.27
C ILE A 34 -2.97 -10.71 0.94
N SER A 35 -2.28 -10.64 2.09
CA SER A 35 -2.82 -10.01 3.31
C SER A 35 -2.88 -8.49 3.17
N LYS A 36 -3.82 -7.84 3.86
CA LYS A 36 -3.98 -6.38 3.83
C LYS A 36 -2.72 -5.64 4.32
N GLU A 37 -1.98 -6.22 5.26
CA GLU A 37 -0.72 -5.68 5.79
C GLU A 37 0.43 -5.74 4.78
N GLU A 38 0.57 -6.87 4.08
CA GLU A 38 1.53 -7.06 2.98
C GLU A 38 1.26 -6.06 1.84
N LEU A 39 -0.01 -5.96 1.44
CA LEU A 39 -0.46 -5.04 0.40
C LEU A 39 -0.21 -3.57 0.82
N LEU A 40 -0.50 -3.20 2.06
CA LEU A 40 -0.24 -1.86 2.57
C LEU A 40 1.26 -1.56 2.60
N SER A 41 2.09 -2.52 2.99
CA SER A 41 3.55 -2.37 3.02
C SER A 41 4.11 -2.11 1.62
N LEU A 42 3.60 -2.82 0.60
CA LEU A 42 3.94 -2.58 -0.80
C LEU A 42 3.54 -1.17 -1.25
N VAL A 43 2.31 -0.74 -0.92
CA VAL A 43 1.82 0.61 -1.26
C VAL A 43 2.68 1.69 -0.61
N ILE A 44 3.02 1.54 0.67
CA ILE A 44 3.87 2.50 1.40
C ILE A 44 5.27 2.53 0.79
N ARG A 45 5.88 1.37 0.51
CA ARG A 45 7.20 1.28 -0.12
C ARG A 45 7.22 1.96 -1.48
N TYR A 46 6.23 1.66 -2.33
CA TYR A 46 6.09 2.28 -3.65
C TYR A 46 5.90 3.80 -3.56
N SER A 47 5.09 4.26 -2.61
CA SER A 47 4.87 5.70 -2.37
C SER A 47 6.17 6.40 -1.93
N LYS A 48 6.97 5.78 -1.05
CA LYS A 48 8.27 6.31 -0.63
C LYS A 48 9.28 6.35 -1.77
N GLU A 49 9.33 5.31 -2.61
CA GLU A 49 10.20 5.29 -3.79
C GLU A 49 9.82 6.36 -4.82
N LYS A 50 8.52 6.59 -5.05
CA LYS A 50 8.04 7.67 -5.93
C LYS A 50 8.33 9.06 -5.37
N ALA A 51 8.20 9.25 -4.06
CA ALA A 51 8.54 10.52 -3.40
C ALA A 51 10.03 10.83 -3.51
N GLY A 52 10.90 9.86 -3.21
CA GLY A 52 12.36 10.04 -3.31
C GLY A 52 12.88 10.26 -4.74
N LYS A 53 12.18 9.77 -5.77
CA LYS A 53 12.53 10.04 -7.18
C LYS A 53 12.23 11.47 -7.63
N ARG A 54 11.37 12.22 -6.94
CA ARG A 54 11.13 13.65 -7.24
C ARG A 54 12.25 14.56 -6.74
N GLU A 55 12.96 14.20 -5.69
CA GLU A 55 14.08 15.03 -5.17
C GLU A 55 15.37 14.89 -6.00
N LYS A 56 15.56 13.78 -6.72
CA LYS A 56 16.78 13.55 -7.53
C LYS A 56 16.79 14.22 -8.91
N LYS A 57 15.73 14.93 -9.32
CA LYS A 57 15.68 15.68 -10.59
C LYS A 57 15.85 17.20 -10.46
N SER A 58 16.15 17.70 -9.26
CA SER A 58 16.43 19.13 -9.01
C SER A 58 17.83 19.35 -8.43
N LYS A 59 18.86 18.74 -9.02
CA LYS A 59 20.26 19.14 -8.77
C LYS A 59 20.93 19.48 -10.08
#